data_AF-A0A3A9A7Z2-F1
#
_entry.id   AF-A0A3A9A7Z2-F1
#
_cell.length_a   1.000
_cell.length_b   1.000
_cell.length_c   1.000
_cell.angle_alpha   90.00
_cell.angle_beta   90.00
_cell.angle_gamma   90.00
#
_symmetry.space_group_name_H-M   'P 1'
#
loop_
_entity.id
_entity.type
_entity.pdbx_description
1 polymer ?
#
loop_
_entity_poly.entity_id
_entity_poly.type
_entity_poly.pdbx_seq_one_letter_code
_entity_poly.pdbx_strand_id
1 'polypeptide(L)'
;MTNKEYSIIMGYFNDKKVSRIELEKLLDFENLTMESNTASEISKLLKESPEVESKPQRVIKNFVRFAKERSGSGEITWDELISRLKELELEYSDFGIRVQRFSKPAYWEIFFNHFNTTDYEDGNVKLTFNQEYYEETENENAYEVLSDHDIDTDSETNIVSQVAAKWDSLSEDDKDSMISALDAIYASHYVDKSRVDINKNDVKKITMTNADLVPEVGLRDYSIEFTDGDFISLRF
;
A
#
# COMPACT_ATOMS: atom_id res chain seq x y z
N MET A 1 11.76 4.18 20.27
CA MET A 1 11.85 5.62 20.61
C MET A 1 10.43 6.07 20.90
N THR A 2 10.21 6.90 21.91
CA THR A 2 8.87 7.39 22.23
C THR A 2 8.48 8.57 21.33
N ASN A 3 7.18 8.83 21.18
CA ASN A 3 6.68 9.99 20.42
C ASN A 3 7.18 11.31 21.01
N LYS A 4 7.43 11.37 22.33
CA LYS A 4 8.01 12.54 22.98
C LYS A 4 9.49 12.75 22.62
N GLU A 5 10.29 11.69 22.70
CA GLU A 5 11.70 11.70 22.28
C GLU A 5 11.85 12.16 20.83
N TYR A 6 11.02 11.60 19.95
CA TYR A 6 10.94 11.97 18.55
C TYR A 6 10.58 13.45 18.37
N SER A 7 9.54 13.92 19.05
CA SER A 7 9.05 15.30 18.94
C SER A 7 10.10 16.32 19.36
N ILE A 8 10.93 16.01 20.36
CA ILE A 8 12.02 16.90 20.78
C ILE A 8 13.08 17.02 19.67
N ILE A 9 13.49 15.89 19.09
CA ILE A 9 14.50 15.87 18.03
C ILE A 9 13.99 16.55 16.76
N MET A 10 12.78 16.20 16.32
CA MET A 10 12.20 16.82 15.12
C MET A 10 11.80 18.26 15.34
N GLY A 11 11.33 18.63 16.53
CA GLY A 11 11.09 20.02 16.90
C GLY A 11 12.36 20.86 16.72
N TYR A 12 13.49 20.37 17.20
CA TYR A 12 14.80 21.02 16.99
C TYR A 12 15.13 21.24 15.50
N PHE A 13 14.96 20.22 14.65
CA PHE A 13 15.26 20.35 13.22
C PHE A 13 14.24 21.25 12.50
N ASN A 14 12.97 21.18 12.87
CA ASN A 14 11.89 21.98 12.29
C ASN A 14 12.05 23.47 12.64
N ASP A 15 12.39 23.79 13.89
CA ASP A 15 12.63 25.18 14.33
C ASP A 15 13.81 25.80 13.58
N LYS A 16 14.82 24.98 13.26
CA LYS A 16 15.97 25.36 12.44
C LYS A 16 15.71 25.29 10.93
N LYS A 17 14.51 24.86 10.51
CA LYS A 17 14.10 24.68 9.11
C LYS A 17 15.07 23.81 8.30
N VAL A 18 15.62 22.78 8.95
CA VAL A 18 16.57 21.85 8.34
C VAL A 18 15.80 20.95 7.36
N SER A 19 16.19 20.98 6.09
CA SER A 19 15.61 20.10 5.06
C SER A 19 16.00 18.63 5.28
N ARG A 20 15.26 17.69 4.67
CA ARG A 20 15.59 16.25 4.75
C ARG A 20 17.03 15.95 4.33
N ILE A 21 17.51 16.60 3.26
CA ILE A 21 18.87 16.43 2.75
C ILE A 21 19.92 16.92 3.75
N GLU A 22 19.67 18.06 4.40
CA GLU A 22 20.57 18.60 5.43
C GLU A 22 20.55 17.75 6.69
N LEU A 23 19.38 17.27 7.11
CA LEU A 23 19.24 16.35 8.24
C LEU A 23 20.06 15.09 8.01
N GLU A 24 19.95 14.44 6.85
CA GLU A 24 20.70 13.20 6.56
C GLU A 24 22.22 13.42 6.56
N LYS A 25 22.71 14.60 6.16
CA LYS A 25 24.15 14.96 6.26
C LYS A 25 24.65 15.08 7.70
N LEU A 26 23.74 15.34 8.65
CA LEU A 26 24.07 15.42 10.08
C LEU A 26 24.04 14.04 10.76
N LEU A 27 23.57 12.99 10.09
CA LEU A 27 23.47 11.64 10.63
C LEU A 27 24.59 10.75 10.11
N ASP A 28 25.16 9.95 11.00
CA ASP A 28 26.06 8.87 10.67
C ASP A 28 25.28 7.55 10.78
N PHE A 29 24.80 7.05 9.63
CA PHE A 29 24.01 5.83 9.55
C PHE A 29 24.81 4.54 9.82
N GLU A 30 26.15 4.59 9.77
CA GLU A 30 27.00 3.43 10.04
C GLU A 30 27.21 3.27 11.54
N ASN A 31 27.59 4.37 12.20
CA ASN A 31 27.86 4.37 13.64
C ASN A 31 26.61 4.62 14.50
N LEU A 32 25.48 4.94 13.85
CA LEU A 32 24.23 5.34 14.49
C LEU A 32 24.42 6.53 15.44
N THR A 33 25.16 7.52 14.96
CA THR A 33 25.48 8.77 15.67
C THR A 33 25.06 9.97 14.83
N MET A 34 25.32 11.17 15.35
CA MET A 34 24.98 12.44 14.73
C MET A 34 26.17 13.39 14.90
N GLU A 35 26.25 14.41 14.05
CA GLU A 35 27.22 15.49 14.16
C GLU A 35 27.29 16.03 15.60
N SER A 36 28.52 16.23 16.09
CA SER A 36 28.83 16.48 17.50
C SER A 36 28.08 17.64 18.15
N ASN A 37 27.99 18.79 17.49
CA ASN A 37 27.32 19.97 18.03
C ASN A 37 25.81 19.74 18.08
N THR A 38 25.26 19.19 17.00
CA THR A 38 23.84 18.83 16.88
C THR A 38 23.45 17.82 17.97
N ALA A 39 24.25 16.77 18.16
CA ALA A 39 24.06 15.77 19.19
C ALA A 39 24.12 16.36 20.61
N SER A 40 25.02 17.32 20.86
CA SER A 40 25.15 18.04 22.14
C SER A 40 23.91 18.89 22.45
N GLU A 41 23.45 19.68 21.47
CA GLU A 41 22.26 20.53 21.61
C GLU A 41 21.00 19.69 21.86
N ILE A 42 20.77 18.64 21.07
CA ILE A 42 19.66 17.70 21.27
C ILE A 42 19.78 17.00 22.63
N SER A 43 20.98 16.59 23.04
CA SER A 43 21.19 15.94 24.34
C SER A 43 20.82 16.86 25.51
N LYS A 44 21.02 18.17 25.37
CA LYS A 44 20.59 19.15 26.36
C LYS A 44 19.06 19.20 26.43
N LEU A 45 18.39 19.34 25.28
CA LEU A 45 16.92 19.37 25.20
C LEU A 45 16.28 18.10 25.79
N LEU A 46 16.84 16.93 25.50
CA LEU A 46 16.35 15.66 26.02
C LEU A 46 16.49 15.56 27.55
N LYS A 47 17.58 16.08 28.12
CA LYS A 47 17.80 16.09 29.58
C LYS A 47 16.95 17.10 30.33
N GLU A 48 16.59 18.20 29.68
CA GLU A 48 15.72 19.25 30.25
C GLU A 48 14.24 18.81 30.25
N SER A 49 13.89 17.79 29.48
CA SER A 49 12.52 17.26 29.45
C SER A 49 12.25 16.32 30.65
N PRO A 50 11.30 16.66 31.54
CA PRO A 50 10.98 15.84 32.72
C PRO A 50 10.33 14.49 32.37
N GLU A 51 9.84 14.34 31.14
CA GLU A 51 9.12 13.17 30.65
C GLU A 51 10.01 12.16 29.89
N VAL A 52 11.29 12.48 29.69
CA VAL A 52 12.23 11.64 28.93
C VAL A 52 13.23 10.98 29.87
N GLU A 53 13.33 9.65 29.80
CA GLU A 53 14.32 8.90 30.59
C GLU A 53 15.74 9.29 30.15
N SER A 54 16.62 9.52 31.12
CA SER A 54 17.85 10.32 31.02
C SER A 54 19.03 9.69 30.23
N LYS A 55 18.78 9.06 29.08
CA LYS A 55 19.82 8.45 28.22
C LYS A 55 19.84 9.01 26.79
N PRO A 56 20.25 10.28 26.58
CA PRO A 56 20.21 10.93 25.26
C PRO A 56 20.93 10.18 24.15
N GLN A 57 22.06 9.53 24.45
CA GLN A 57 22.80 8.75 23.45
C GLN A 57 21.99 7.58 22.91
N ARG A 58 21.18 6.93 23.76
CA ARG A 58 20.27 5.85 23.33
C ARG A 58 19.17 6.42 22.43
N VAL A 59 18.65 7.59 22.78
CA VAL A 59 17.60 8.26 21.99
C VAL A 59 18.12 8.65 20.62
N ILE A 60 19.28 9.32 20.55
CA ILE A 60 19.93 9.69 19.28
C ILE A 60 20.20 8.45 18.44
N LYS A 61 20.77 7.39 19.02
CA LYS A 61 21.00 6.12 18.32
C LYS A 61 19.73 5.53 17.71
N ASN A 62 18.62 5.59 18.44
CA ASN A 62 17.33 5.10 17.96
C ASN A 62 16.75 6.00 16.87
N PHE A 63 16.89 7.32 16.99
CA PHE A 63 16.47 8.27 15.96
C PHE A 63 17.24 8.08 14.66
N VAL A 64 18.57 7.94 14.72
CA VAL A 64 19.41 7.71 13.54
C VAL A 64 19.03 6.41 12.84
N ARG A 65 18.73 5.35 13.60
CA ARG A 65 18.22 4.09 13.05
C ARG A 65 16.86 4.26 12.36
N PHE A 66 15.93 4.92 13.04
CA PHE A 66 14.61 5.26 12.50
C PHE A 66 14.72 6.05 11.18
N ALA A 67 15.62 7.04 11.13
CA ALA A 67 15.87 7.84 9.94
C ALA A 67 16.49 7.00 8.82
N LYS A 68 17.44 6.12 9.15
CA LYS A 68 18.11 5.20 8.20
C LYS A 68 17.12 4.28 7.50
N GLU A 69 16.19 3.67 8.24
CA GLU A 69 15.14 2.80 7.71
C GLU A 69 14.20 3.55 6.73
N ARG A 70 14.10 4.88 6.88
CA ARG A 70 13.28 5.77 6.05
C ARG A 70 14.08 6.54 4.99
N SER A 71 15.38 6.28 4.91
CA SER A 71 16.27 6.85 3.91
C SER A 71 16.45 5.87 2.74
N GLY A 72 17.03 6.38 1.66
CA GLY A 72 17.19 5.65 0.41
C GLY A 72 16.12 6.09 -0.57
N SER A 73 16.52 6.87 -1.57
CA SER A 73 15.68 7.27 -2.69
C SER A 73 16.45 7.03 -3.98
N GLY A 74 15.75 6.94 -5.10
CA GLY A 74 16.36 6.69 -6.39
C GLY A 74 15.70 5.52 -7.12
N GLU A 75 16.43 4.99 -8.11
CA GLU A 75 15.96 3.90 -8.95
C GLU A 75 16.09 2.55 -8.24
N ILE A 76 15.03 1.73 -8.33
CA ILE A 76 14.99 0.38 -7.74
C ILE A 76 14.62 -0.65 -8.82
N THR A 77 14.91 -1.91 -8.55
CA THR A 77 14.53 -3.01 -9.45
C THR A 77 13.07 -3.44 -9.22
N TRP A 78 12.53 -4.18 -10.19
CA TRP A 78 11.23 -4.86 -10.03
C TRP A 78 11.22 -5.76 -8.79
N ASP A 79 12.28 -6.55 -8.59
CA ASP A 79 12.35 -7.49 -7.47
C ASP A 79 12.40 -6.76 -6.12
N GLU A 80 13.05 -5.59 -6.05
CA GLU A 80 13.04 -4.74 -4.86
C GLU A 80 11.64 -4.17 -4.59
N LEU A 81 10.92 -3.72 -5.62
CA LEU A 81 9.53 -3.27 -5.47
C LEU A 81 8.64 -4.39 -4.90
N ILE A 82 8.71 -5.60 -5.46
CA ILE A 82 7.92 -6.74 -4.99
C ILE A 82 8.31 -7.13 -3.56
N SER A 83 9.60 -7.13 -3.22
CA SER A 83 10.06 -7.42 -1.85
C SER A 83 9.46 -6.43 -0.85
N ARG A 84 9.45 -5.13 -1.18
CA ARG A 84 8.87 -4.09 -0.31
C ARG A 84 7.36 -4.21 -0.17
N LEU A 85 6.65 -4.55 -1.25
CA LEU A 85 5.20 -4.80 -1.20
C LEU A 85 4.88 -5.98 -0.27
N LYS A 86 5.69 -7.06 -0.30
CA LYS A 86 5.52 -8.23 0.58
C LYS A 86 5.81 -7.95 2.06
N GLU A 87 6.54 -6.88 2.36
CA GLU A 87 6.75 -6.40 3.74
C GLU A 87 5.55 -5.60 4.27
N LEU A 88 4.60 -5.23 3.39
CA LEU A 88 3.38 -4.55 3.80
C LEU A 88 2.43 -5.59 4.36
N GLU A 89 2.28 -5.60 5.68
CA GLU A 89 1.22 -6.33 6.38
C GLU A 89 -0.14 -5.63 6.12
N LEU A 90 -0.60 -5.60 4.86
CA LEU A 90 -1.75 -4.81 4.40
C LEU A 90 -3.06 -5.18 5.08
N GLU A 91 -3.23 -6.45 5.45
CA GLU A 91 -4.36 -6.96 6.24
C GLU A 91 -4.56 -6.18 7.56
N TYR A 92 -3.50 -5.56 8.08
CA TYR A 92 -3.49 -4.80 9.32
C TYR A 92 -3.22 -3.29 9.12
N SER A 93 -3.19 -2.80 7.88
CA SER A 93 -2.86 -1.41 7.55
C SER A 93 -4.11 -0.56 7.29
N ASP A 94 -4.32 0.47 8.11
CA ASP A 94 -5.40 1.45 7.91
C ASP A 94 -5.22 2.34 6.66
N PHE A 95 -4.05 2.31 6.02
CA PHE A 95 -3.70 3.22 4.91
C PHE A 95 -3.87 2.60 3.51
N GLY A 96 -3.83 1.27 3.42
CA GLY A 96 -3.78 0.56 2.13
C GLY A 96 -2.64 1.03 1.21
N ILE A 97 -2.81 0.78 -0.08
CA ILE A 97 -1.93 1.21 -1.17
C ILE A 97 -2.68 2.26 -1.99
N ARG A 98 -2.20 3.51 -1.96
CA ARG A 98 -2.71 4.54 -2.86
C ARG A 98 -2.07 4.37 -4.24
N VAL A 99 -2.88 4.28 -5.28
CA VAL A 99 -2.46 4.18 -6.68
C VAL A 99 -3.03 5.34 -7.47
N GLN A 100 -2.15 6.11 -8.10
CA GLN A 100 -2.50 7.21 -8.98
C GLN A 100 -1.98 6.90 -10.38
N ARG A 101 -2.86 6.82 -11.38
CA ARG A 101 -2.44 6.65 -12.78
C ARG A 101 -2.55 7.96 -13.53
N PHE A 102 -1.49 8.26 -14.28
CA PHE A 102 -1.42 9.39 -15.16
C PHE A 102 -1.11 8.89 -16.57
N SER A 103 -2.08 9.08 -17.46
CA SER A 103 -1.95 8.79 -18.89
C SER A 103 -2.40 10.00 -19.69
N LYS A 104 -1.98 10.12 -20.95
CA LYS A 104 -2.42 11.22 -21.83
C LYS A 104 -3.95 11.42 -21.87
N PRO A 105 -4.80 10.37 -21.87
CA PRO A 105 -6.25 10.53 -21.89
C PRO A 105 -6.94 10.52 -20.52
N ALA A 106 -6.28 10.10 -19.42
CA ALA A 106 -6.95 9.88 -18.14
C ALA A 106 -6.07 10.08 -16.90
N TYR A 107 -6.67 10.66 -15.85
CA TYR A 107 -6.19 10.70 -14.48
C TYR A 107 -7.20 10.01 -13.56
N TRP A 108 -6.71 9.18 -12.63
CA TRP A 108 -7.50 8.66 -11.51
C TRP A 108 -6.62 8.28 -10.32
N GLU A 109 -7.22 8.26 -9.13
CA GLU A 109 -6.61 7.90 -7.85
C GLU A 109 -7.53 6.94 -7.10
N ILE A 110 -6.99 5.80 -6.64
CA ILE A 110 -7.73 4.75 -5.93
C ILE A 110 -6.87 4.13 -4.84
N PHE A 111 -7.52 3.64 -3.78
CA PHE A 111 -6.89 2.93 -2.69
C PHE A 111 -7.21 1.44 -2.81
N PHE A 112 -6.16 0.62 -2.76
CA PHE A 112 -6.25 -0.84 -2.75
C PHE A 112 -5.79 -1.37 -1.40
N ASN A 113 -6.36 -2.47 -0.94
CA ASN A 113 -5.93 -3.14 0.29
C ASN A 113 -5.29 -4.51 0.02
N HIS A 114 -5.23 -4.95 -1.23
CA HIS A 114 -4.59 -6.21 -1.61
C HIS A 114 -3.75 -6.07 -2.89
N PHE A 115 -2.75 -6.95 -3.00
CA PHE A 115 -2.02 -7.16 -4.23
C PHE A 115 -1.63 -8.63 -4.38
N ASN A 116 -1.53 -9.08 -5.62
CA ASN A 116 -1.02 -10.41 -5.96
C ASN A 116 -0.03 -10.35 -7.12
N THR A 117 0.84 -11.36 -7.18
CA THR A 117 1.78 -11.55 -8.29
C THR A 117 1.43 -12.83 -9.04
N THR A 118 1.32 -12.76 -10.36
CA THR A 118 1.14 -13.92 -11.24
C THR A 118 2.39 -14.13 -12.08
N ASP A 119 2.99 -15.31 -11.97
CA ASP A 119 4.12 -15.75 -12.80
C ASP A 119 3.61 -16.47 -14.06
N TYR A 120 4.12 -16.08 -15.24
CA TYR A 120 3.80 -16.70 -16.52
C TYR A 120 4.93 -17.60 -17.01
N GLU A 121 4.61 -18.57 -17.87
CA GLU A 121 5.56 -19.58 -18.38
C GLU A 121 6.73 -18.98 -19.16
N ASP A 122 6.56 -17.79 -19.73
CA ASP A 122 7.60 -17.05 -20.47
C ASP A 122 8.54 -16.25 -19.55
N GLY A 123 8.38 -16.37 -18.24
CA GLY A 123 9.17 -15.64 -17.23
C GLY A 123 8.64 -14.24 -16.95
N ASN A 124 7.48 -13.86 -17.52
CA ASN A 124 6.84 -12.59 -17.21
C ASN A 124 6.15 -12.66 -15.85
N VAL A 125 6.18 -11.53 -15.14
CA VAL A 125 5.49 -11.37 -13.86
C VAL A 125 4.52 -10.22 -13.99
N LYS A 126 3.28 -10.45 -13.56
CA LYS A 126 2.26 -9.40 -13.45
C LYS A 126 1.99 -9.13 -11.98
N LEU A 127 2.04 -7.85 -11.62
CA LEU A 127 1.57 -7.34 -10.34
C LEU A 127 0.15 -6.82 -10.54
N THR A 128 -0.77 -7.25 -9.70
CA THR A 128 -2.16 -6.82 -9.72
C THR A 128 -2.50 -6.20 -8.36
N PHE A 129 -3.05 -4.99 -8.36
CA PHE A 129 -3.67 -4.35 -7.20
C PHE A 129 -5.19 -4.48 -7.31
N ASN A 130 -5.87 -4.82 -6.23
CA ASN A 130 -7.32 -5.00 -6.15
C ASN A 130 -7.84 -4.65 -4.74
N GLN A 131 -9.15 -4.48 -4.63
CA GLN A 131 -9.81 -4.33 -3.34
C GLN A 131 -10.32 -5.71 -2.89
N GLU A 132 -9.70 -6.28 -1.85
CA GLU A 132 -10.06 -7.59 -1.28
C GLU A 132 -11.48 -7.59 -0.72
N TYR A 133 -11.93 -6.45 -0.19
CA TYR A 133 -13.24 -6.31 0.45
C TYR A 133 -14.41 -6.49 -0.54
N TYR A 134 -14.16 -6.36 -1.85
CA TYR A 134 -15.20 -6.50 -2.87
C TYR A 134 -15.38 -7.95 -3.32
N GLU A 135 -14.29 -8.72 -3.48
CA GLU A 135 -14.37 -10.08 -4.01
C GLU A 135 -14.92 -11.08 -2.98
N GLU A 136 -14.61 -10.93 -1.69
CA GLU A 136 -15.17 -11.84 -0.66
C GLU A 136 -16.60 -11.44 -0.27
N THR A 137 -16.88 -10.17 0.02
CA THR A 137 -18.21 -9.74 0.51
C THR A 137 -19.30 -9.83 -0.56
N GLU A 138 -19.03 -9.44 -1.82
CA GLU A 138 -20.04 -9.54 -2.88
C GLU A 138 -20.23 -10.99 -3.35
N ASN A 139 -19.17 -11.80 -3.38
CA ASN A 139 -19.34 -13.22 -3.67
C ASN A 139 -20.04 -13.96 -2.53
N GLU A 140 -19.73 -13.68 -1.26
CA GLU A 140 -20.44 -14.28 -0.12
C GLU A 140 -21.93 -13.94 -0.15
N ASN A 141 -22.28 -12.66 -0.35
CA ASN A 141 -23.68 -12.25 -0.50
C ASN A 141 -24.33 -12.88 -1.75
N ALA A 142 -23.59 -12.98 -2.87
CA ALA A 142 -24.10 -13.62 -4.08
C ALA A 142 -24.35 -15.12 -3.89
N TYR A 143 -23.44 -15.82 -3.21
CA TYR A 143 -23.59 -17.22 -2.86
C TYR A 143 -24.71 -17.46 -1.84
N GLU A 144 -24.94 -16.53 -0.90
CA GLU A 144 -26.08 -16.56 0.01
C GLU A 144 -27.40 -16.46 -0.77
N VAL A 145 -27.52 -15.50 -1.70
CA VAL A 145 -28.70 -15.36 -2.58
C VAL A 145 -28.91 -16.62 -3.44
N LEU A 146 -27.84 -17.20 -4.00
CA LEU A 146 -27.95 -18.46 -4.74
C LEU A 146 -28.45 -19.61 -3.85
N SER A 147 -27.91 -19.71 -2.62
CA SER A 147 -28.31 -20.71 -1.64
C SER A 147 -29.77 -20.56 -1.21
N ASP A 148 -30.25 -19.34 -0.96
CA ASP A 148 -31.64 -19.04 -0.58
C ASP A 148 -32.66 -19.49 -1.64
N HIS A 149 -32.22 -19.64 -2.88
CA HIS A 149 -33.03 -20.12 -4.00
C HIS A 149 -32.68 -21.57 -4.42
N ASP A 150 -32.04 -22.34 -3.54
CA ASP A 150 -31.61 -23.73 -3.76
C ASP A 150 -30.81 -23.91 -5.06
N ILE A 151 -29.86 -23.03 -5.33
CA ILE A 151 -28.90 -23.15 -6.44
C ILE A 151 -27.60 -23.74 -5.87
N ASP A 152 -27.23 -24.92 -6.36
CA ASP A 152 -26.05 -25.65 -5.88
C ASP A 152 -24.82 -25.27 -6.72
N THR A 153 -23.89 -24.54 -6.10
CA THR A 153 -22.66 -24.07 -6.77
C THR A 153 -21.60 -25.15 -6.92
N ASP A 154 -21.72 -26.28 -6.23
CA ASP A 154 -20.79 -27.43 -6.31
C ASP A 154 -21.28 -28.54 -7.25
N SER A 155 -22.47 -28.38 -7.85
CA SER A 155 -23.04 -29.38 -8.75
C SER A 155 -22.38 -29.40 -10.14
N GLU A 156 -22.49 -30.54 -10.84
CA GLU A 156 -22.07 -30.64 -12.26
C GLU A 156 -22.89 -29.75 -13.20
N THR A 157 -24.06 -29.26 -12.76
CA THR A 157 -24.92 -28.38 -13.54
C THR A 157 -24.53 -26.93 -13.28
N ASN A 158 -24.16 -26.19 -14.33
CA ASN A 158 -23.74 -24.80 -14.13
C ASN A 158 -24.87 -23.94 -13.51
N ILE A 159 -24.45 -22.95 -12.71
CA ILE A 159 -25.34 -22.05 -11.94
C ILE A 159 -26.39 -21.40 -12.84
N VAL A 160 -25.98 -20.89 -14.01
CA VAL A 160 -26.89 -20.22 -14.97
C VAL A 160 -28.02 -21.13 -15.44
N SER A 161 -27.76 -22.43 -15.65
CA SER A 161 -28.79 -23.39 -16.06
C SER A 161 -29.78 -23.69 -14.94
N GLN A 162 -29.31 -23.76 -13.69
CA GLN A 162 -30.17 -23.93 -12.53
C GLN A 162 -31.08 -22.71 -12.33
N VAL A 163 -30.53 -21.50 -12.48
CA VAL A 163 -31.30 -20.24 -12.43
C VAL A 163 -32.34 -20.18 -13.55
N ALA A 164 -31.95 -20.49 -14.79
CA ALA A 164 -32.87 -20.49 -15.93
C ALA A 164 -34.06 -21.45 -15.73
N ALA A 165 -33.84 -22.61 -15.09
CA ALA A 165 -34.90 -23.57 -14.79
C ALA A 165 -35.93 -23.04 -13.78
N LYS A 166 -35.55 -22.11 -12.91
CA LYS A 166 -36.40 -21.52 -11.86
C LYS A 166 -36.93 -20.13 -12.24
N TRP A 167 -36.40 -19.52 -13.30
CA TRP A 167 -36.60 -18.11 -13.67
C TRP A 167 -38.06 -17.67 -13.68
N ASP A 168 -38.94 -18.42 -14.34
CA ASP A 168 -40.36 -18.06 -14.48
C ASP A 168 -41.15 -18.15 -13.17
N SER A 169 -40.61 -18.85 -12.17
CA SER A 169 -41.23 -19.01 -10.85
C SER A 169 -40.79 -17.98 -9.81
N LEU A 170 -39.75 -17.20 -10.11
CA LEU A 170 -39.21 -16.17 -9.23
C LEU A 170 -40.10 -14.91 -9.25
N SER A 171 -40.18 -14.21 -8.11
CA SER A 171 -40.75 -12.86 -8.09
C SER A 171 -39.84 -11.88 -8.82
N GLU A 172 -40.33 -10.68 -9.16
CA GLU A 172 -39.47 -9.67 -9.79
C GLU A 172 -38.31 -9.24 -8.87
N ASP A 173 -38.56 -9.11 -7.57
CA ASP A 173 -37.51 -8.79 -6.59
C ASP A 173 -36.44 -9.90 -6.49
N ASP A 174 -36.87 -11.17 -6.56
CA ASP A 174 -35.95 -12.32 -6.57
C ASP A 174 -35.18 -12.41 -7.89
N LYS A 175 -35.81 -12.06 -9.03
CA LYS A 175 -35.12 -11.99 -10.33
C LYS A 175 -34.05 -10.91 -10.32
N ASP A 176 -34.34 -9.74 -9.78
CA ASP A 176 -33.36 -8.64 -9.65
C ASP A 176 -32.21 -9.03 -8.71
N SER A 177 -32.50 -9.70 -7.61
CA SER A 177 -31.50 -10.24 -6.68
C SER A 177 -30.63 -11.31 -7.35
N MET A 178 -31.24 -12.21 -8.12
CA MET A 178 -30.56 -13.28 -8.87
C MET A 178 -29.70 -12.72 -10.00
N ILE A 179 -30.16 -11.69 -10.72
CA ILE A 179 -29.35 -10.97 -11.71
C ILE A 179 -28.14 -10.36 -11.01
N SER A 180 -28.33 -9.70 -9.88
CA SER A 180 -27.24 -9.06 -9.13
C SER A 180 -26.21 -10.08 -8.63
N ALA A 181 -26.65 -11.24 -8.13
CA ALA A 181 -25.77 -12.33 -7.69
C ALA A 181 -25.00 -12.97 -8.86
N LEU A 182 -25.66 -13.20 -10.00
CA LEU A 182 -24.99 -13.70 -11.20
C LEU A 182 -24.01 -12.67 -11.77
N ASP A 183 -24.36 -11.39 -11.73
CA ASP A 183 -23.47 -10.31 -12.11
C ASP A 183 -22.25 -10.34 -11.18
N ALA A 184 -22.43 -10.38 -9.85
CA ALA A 184 -21.34 -10.48 -8.87
C ALA A 184 -20.33 -11.60 -9.18
N ILE A 185 -20.83 -12.78 -9.56
CA ILE A 185 -20.03 -13.98 -9.84
C ILE A 185 -19.40 -13.97 -11.25
N TYR A 186 -20.11 -13.48 -12.27
CA TYR A 186 -19.73 -13.66 -13.68
C TYR A 186 -19.36 -12.37 -14.40
N ALA A 187 -19.89 -11.23 -14.00
CA ALA A 187 -19.33 -9.96 -14.43
C ALA A 187 -18.06 -9.74 -13.64
N SER A 188 -16.97 -9.45 -14.35
CA SER A 188 -15.81 -8.84 -13.73
C SER A 188 -16.27 -7.49 -13.19
N HIS A 189 -16.73 -7.43 -11.94
CA HIS A 189 -17.01 -6.21 -11.20
C HIS A 189 -15.71 -5.53 -10.81
N TYR A 190 -14.91 -5.24 -11.82
CA TYR A 190 -14.08 -4.09 -11.71
C TYR A 190 -14.96 -2.90 -12.05
N VAL A 191 -15.71 -2.41 -11.05
CA VAL A 191 -16.20 -1.02 -11.05
C VAL A 191 -15.07 -0.20 -11.65
N ASP A 192 -15.30 0.51 -12.75
CA ASP A 192 -14.27 1.21 -13.52
C ASP A 192 -13.15 1.71 -12.59
N LYS A 193 -11.98 1.05 -12.66
CA LYS A 193 -10.75 1.25 -11.88
C LYS A 193 -10.57 0.51 -10.51
N SER A 194 -11.37 -0.48 -10.11
CA SER A 194 -11.11 -1.28 -8.89
C SER A 194 -10.06 -2.40 -9.06
N ARG A 195 -9.29 -2.37 -10.16
CA ARG A 195 -8.12 -3.21 -10.37
C ARG A 195 -7.08 -2.52 -11.24
N VAL A 196 -5.81 -2.78 -10.94
CA VAL A 196 -4.67 -2.28 -11.71
C VAL A 196 -3.67 -3.40 -11.96
N ASP A 197 -3.45 -3.70 -13.23
CA ASP A 197 -2.46 -4.67 -13.66
C ASP A 197 -1.20 -3.94 -14.17
N ILE A 198 -0.05 -4.37 -13.70
CA ILE A 198 1.28 -3.89 -14.10
C ILE A 198 2.10 -5.09 -14.56
N ASN A 199 2.44 -5.17 -15.84
CA ASN A 199 3.34 -6.20 -16.33
C ASN A 199 4.79 -5.74 -16.22
N LYS A 200 5.67 -6.62 -15.74
CA LYS A 200 7.10 -6.35 -15.62
C LYS A 200 7.75 -5.86 -16.93
N ASN A 201 7.34 -6.41 -18.07
CA ASN A 201 7.92 -6.05 -19.37
C ASN A 201 7.53 -4.67 -19.88
N ASP A 202 6.40 -4.14 -19.39
CA ASP A 202 5.94 -2.81 -19.74
C ASP A 202 6.64 -1.75 -18.90
N VAL A 203 7.34 -2.15 -17.82
CA VAL A 203 8.06 -1.24 -16.92
C VAL A 203 9.40 -0.86 -17.51
N LYS A 204 9.57 0.44 -17.73
CA LYS A 204 10.83 1.05 -18.13
C LYS A 204 11.71 1.40 -16.94
N LYS A 205 11.12 1.93 -15.88
CA LYS A 205 11.86 2.44 -14.71
C LYS A 205 10.96 2.48 -13.47
N ILE A 206 11.55 2.16 -12.31
CA ILE A 206 10.90 2.34 -11.01
C ILE A 206 11.77 3.24 -10.15
N THR A 207 11.18 4.26 -9.55
CA THR A 207 11.87 5.12 -8.57
C THR A 207 11.11 5.16 -7.26
N MET A 208 11.80 5.33 -6.14
CA MET A 208 11.19 5.61 -4.85
C MET A 208 11.75 6.89 -4.21
N THR A 209 10.94 7.54 -3.41
CA THR A 209 11.35 8.65 -2.54
C THR A 209 11.87 8.14 -1.19
N ASN A 210 12.37 9.06 -0.37
CA ASN A 210 12.55 8.77 1.06
C ASN A 210 11.16 8.61 1.69
N ALA A 211 11.04 7.72 2.67
CA ALA A 211 9.81 7.61 3.45
C ALA A 211 9.63 8.82 4.38
N ASP A 212 8.39 9.05 4.76
CA ASP A 212 8.02 10.07 5.74
C ASP A 212 8.73 9.81 7.07
N LEU A 213 9.35 10.86 7.61
CA LEU A 213 9.77 10.88 9.01
C LEU A 213 8.52 11.17 9.84
N VAL A 214 7.71 10.15 10.10
CA VAL A 214 6.60 10.20 11.06
C VAL A 214 6.68 8.92 11.90
N PRO A 215 6.52 8.98 13.23
CA PRO A 215 6.44 7.77 14.05
C PRO A 215 5.23 6.96 13.62
N GLU A 216 5.34 5.63 13.67
CA GLU A 216 4.23 4.70 13.38
C GLU A 216 3.73 4.71 11.92
N VAL A 217 4.11 5.70 11.11
CA VAL A 217 3.73 5.85 9.70
C VAL A 217 5.00 6.00 8.84
N GLY A 218 5.20 5.08 7.91
CA GLY A 218 6.41 4.99 7.07
C GLY A 218 6.17 5.21 5.58
N LEU A 219 5.13 5.96 5.22
CA LEU A 219 4.68 6.08 3.82
C LEU A 219 5.79 6.57 2.91
N ARG A 220 5.92 5.92 1.76
CA ARG A 220 6.90 6.21 0.73
C ARG A 220 6.21 6.28 -0.62
N ASP A 221 6.64 7.22 -1.45
CA ASP A 221 6.13 7.32 -2.81
C ASP A 221 7.02 6.49 -3.76
N TYR A 222 6.38 5.73 -4.64
CA TYR A 222 7.01 5.03 -5.74
C TYR A 222 6.45 5.55 -7.06
N SER A 223 7.26 5.58 -8.10
CA SER A 223 6.84 5.93 -9.45
C SER A 223 7.30 4.85 -10.41
N ILE A 224 6.37 4.34 -11.20
CA ILE A 224 6.58 3.31 -12.21
C ILE A 224 6.34 3.98 -13.57
N GLU A 225 7.40 4.16 -14.34
CA GLU A 225 7.35 4.65 -15.71
C GLU A 225 7.25 3.47 -16.68
N PHE A 226 6.29 3.55 -17.60
CA PHE A 226 6.06 2.52 -18.61
C PHE A 226 6.81 2.83 -19.91
N THR A 227 7.01 1.80 -20.75
CA THR A 227 7.71 1.93 -22.04
C THR A 227 7.00 2.84 -23.04
N ASP A 228 5.69 3.02 -22.90
CA ASP A 228 4.86 3.90 -23.73
C ASP A 228 4.82 5.36 -23.23
N GLY A 229 5.42 5.64 -22.08
CA GLY A 229 5.48 6.95 -21.45
C GLY A 229 4.33 7.25 -20.47
N ASP A 230 3.41 6.32 -20.24
CA ASP A 230 2.48 6.41 -19.11
C ASP A 230 3.25 6.26 -17.78
N PHE A 231 2.64 6.71 -16.67
CA PHE A 231 3.20 6.44 -15.35
C PHE A 231 2.13 6.16 -14.29
N ILE A 232 2.52 5.34 -13.30
CA ILE A 232 1.76 5.08 -12.07
C ILE A 232 2.58 5.54 -10.87
N SER A 233 1.94 6.28 -9.97
CA SER A 233 2.48 6.60 -8.64
C SER A 233 1.81 5.73 -7.60
N LEU A 234 2.61 5.09 -6.75
CA LEU A 234 2.16 4.32 -5.59
C LEU A 234 2.54 5.06 -4.31
N ARG A 235 1.74 4.97 -3.25
CA ARG A 235 2.16 5.35 -1.89
C ARG A 235 1.72 4.31 -0.88
N PHE A 236 2.69 3.79 -0.12
CA PHE A 236 2.55 2.82 0.95
C PHE A 236 3.75 2.87 1.89
#